data_AF-A0A1G5FTL9-F1
#
_entry.id   AF-A0A1G5FTL9-F1
#
_cell.length_a   1.000
_cell.length_b   1.000
_cell.length_c   1.000
_cell.angle_alpha   90.00
_cell.angle_beta   90.00
_cell.angle_gamma   90.00
#
_symmetry.space_group_name_H-M   'P 1'
#
loop_
_entity.id
_entity.type
_entity.pdbx_description
1 polymer ?
#
loop_
_entity_poly.entity_id
_entity_poly.type
_entity_poly.pdbx_seq_one_letter_code
_entity_poly.pdbx_strand_id
1 'polypeptide(L)'
;MTTSNNVPFIPILTVMVDYGNAPFLWLVDDPDRKGVGPNLCDGTYWDESFPMSEGLWQKFADWAIKFDRTSFHSDDFDTKGWDWPAFHAYGLQLTRWLKEEVGDAYRVVYMKPCEDLECQVDERREVHNDGTLVLLASFRHP
;
A
#
# COMPACT_ATOMS: atom_id res chain seq x y z
N MET A 1 27.83 23.57 19.35
CA MET A 1 27.56 23.09 17.98
C MET A 1 26.79 21.78 18.12
N THR A 2 25.47 21.81 17.94
CA THR A 2 24.63 20.62 17.95
C THR A 2 24.73 19.98 16.57
N THR A 3 25.37 18.82 16.49
CA THR A 3 25.32 17.94 15.34
C THR A 3 23.86 17.56 15.12
N SER A 4 23.21 18.18 14.14
CA SER A 4 21.98 17.65 13.57
C SER A 4 22.30 16.25 13.06
N ASN A 5 21.78 15.23 13.75
CA ASN A 5 21.80 13.86 13.26
C ASN A 5 21.08 13.86 11.91
N ASN A 6 21.84 13.86 10.83
CA ASN A 6 21.32 13.78 9.47
C ASN A 6 20.91 12.32 9.25
N VAL A 7 19.76 11.94 9.80
CA VAL A 7 19.19 10.60 9.59
C VAL A 7 18.90 10.48 8.10
N PRO A 8 19.50 9.50 7.40
CA PRO A 8 19.24 9.33 5.99
C PRO A 8 17.76 9.07 5.75
N PHE A 9 17.22 9.62 4.67
CA PHE A 9 15.87 9.36 4.24
C PHE A 9 15.70 7.86 3.93
N ILE A 10 14.64 7.26 4.47
CA ILE A 10 14.26 5.87 4.20
C ILE A 10 13.12 5.90 3.18
N PRO A 11 13.27 5.27 2.00
CA PRO A 11 12.21 5.18 1.00
C PRO A 11 10.93 4.56 1.54
N ILE A 12 9.79 4.99 1.01
CA ILE A 12 8.46 4.58 1.48
C ILE A 12 7.79 3.74 0.40
N LEU A 13 7.44 2.51 0.76
CA LEU A 13 6.56 1.65 -0.02
C LEU A 13 5.13 1.82 0.49
N THR A 14 4.23 2.27 -0.38
CA THR A 14 2.80 2.35 -0.06
C THR A 14 2.05 1.22 -0.75
N VAL A 15 1.42 0.36 0.04
CA VAL A 15 0.48 -0.67 -0.40
C VAL A 15 -0.90 -0.03 -0.55
N MET A 16 -1.37 0.08 -1.79
CA MET A 16 -2.67 0.68 -2.13
C MET A 16 -3.10 0.13 -3.48
N VAL A 17 -4.29 -0.46 -3.54
CA VAL A 17 -4.90 -0.87 -4.83
C VAL A 17 -5.40 0.35 -5.59
N ASP A 18 -5.35 0.23 -6.91
CA ASP A 18 -6.00 1.14 -7.86
C ASP A 18 -6.43 0.31 -9.10
N TYR A 19 -7.07 0.94 -10.07
CA TYR A 19 -7.50 0.31 -11.32
C TYR A 19 -6.47 0.38 -12.43
N GLY A 20 -6.62 -0.53 -13.39
CA GLY A 20 -5.87 -0.50 -14.64
C GLY A 20 -4.60 -1.32 -14.52
N ASN A 21 -4.77 -2.65 -14.58
CA ASN A 21 -3.75 -3.70 -14.41
C ASN A 21 -3.50 -4.12 -12.95
N ALA A 22 -4.45 -3.85 -12.06
CA ALA A 22 -4.35 -4.21 -10.65
C ALA A 22 -3.04 -3.73 -9.97
N PRO A 23 -2.67 -2.43 -10.08
CA PRO A 23 -1.55 -1.86 -9.33
C PRO A 23 -1.76 -2.02 -7.82
N PHE A 24 -0.67 -2.27 -7.08
CA PHE A 24 -0.77 -2.44 -5.63
C PHE A 24 0.39 -1.89 -4.80
N LEU A 25 1.53 -1.53 -5.43
CA LEU A 25 2.70 -1.00 -4.72
C LEU A 25 3.21 0.29 -5.36
N TRP A 26 3.46 1.29 -4.52
CA TRP A 26 3.91 2.63 -4.92
C TRP A 26 5.17 3.02 -4.15
N LEU A 27 6.10 3.73 -4.80
CA LEU A 27 7.42 4.05 -4.21
C LEU A 27 7.66 5.55 -4.11
N VAL A 28 8.03 6.01 -2.91
CA VAL A 28 8.66 7.31 -2.68
C VAL A 28 10.13 7.10 -2.32
N ASP A 29 11.02 7.43 -3.25
CA ASP A 29 12.47 7.32 -3.14
C ASP A 29 13.20 8.66 -2.95
N ASP A 30 12.45 9.76 -2.96
CA ASP A 30 12.93 11.13 -2.82
C ASP A 30 12.19 11.82 -1.65
N PRO A 31 12.90 12.40 -0.66
CA PRO A 31 12.28 13.07 0.48
C PRO A 31 11.38 14.26 0.11
N ASP A 32 11.60 14.90 -1.03
CA ASP A 32 10.82 16.05 -1.48
C ASP A 32 9.55 15.64 -2.25
N ARG A 33 9.48 14.38 -2.71
CA ARG A 33 8.33 13.84 -3.44
C ARG A 33 7.09 13.78 -2.55
N LYS A 34 5.97 14.27 -3.10
CA LYS A 34 4.66 14.29 -2.43
C LYS A 34 3.80 13.11 -2.85
N GLY A 35 2.82 12.76 -2.03
CA GLY A 35 1.90 11.66 -2.29
C GLY A 35 2.55 10.27 -2.12
N VAL A 36 2.12 9.31 -2.94
CA VAL A 36 2.56 7.90 -2.89
C VAL A 36 3.66 7.55 -3.90
N GLY A 37 3.99 8.48 -4.80
CA GLY A 37 4.98 8.28 -5.87
C GLY A 37 4.47 7.43 -7.04
N PRO A 38 5.35 7.03 -7.98
CA PRO A 38 4.99 6.19 -9.12
C PRO A 38 4.64 4.76 -8.69
N ASN A 39 3.88 4.08 -9.55
CA ASN A 39 3.61 2.66 -9.39
C ASN A 39 4.94 1.89 -9.56
N LEU A 40 5.18 0.96 -8.64
CA LEU A 40 6.33 0.07 -8.64
C LEU A 40 5.93 -1.35 -9.07
N CYS A 41 4.79 -1.85 -8.58
CA CYS A 41 4.30 -3.19 -8.91
C CYS A 41 2.80 -3.21 -9.19
N ASP A 42 2.42 -4.12 -10.09
CA ASP A 42 1.05 -4.45 -10.45
C ASP A 42 0.85 -5.97 -10.60
N GLY A 43 -0.39 -6.37 -10.89
CA GLY A 43 -0.77 -7.77 -10.98
C GLY A 43 -0.39 -8.48 -12.29
N THR A 44 0.37 -7.85 -13.18
CA THR A 44 0.62 -8.39 -14.53
C THR A 44 1.94 -9.13 -14.68
N TYR A 45 2.97 -8.73 -13.93
CA TYR A 45 4.30 -9.30 -14.04
C TYR A 45 5.11 -9.12 -12.76
N TRP A 46 6.03 -10.06 -12.52
CA TRP A 46 7.03 -9.99 -11.47
C TRP A 46 8.43 -10.21 -12.04
N ASP A 47 9.41 -9.50 -11.49
CA ASP A 47 10.82 -9.78 -11.68
C ASP A 47 11.64 -9.52 -10.41
N GLU A 48 12.90 -9.97 -10.45
CA GLU A 48 13.85 -9.94 -9.33
C GLU A 48 14.23 -8.52 -8.85
N SER A 49 13.88 -7.46 -9.59
CA SER A 49 14.14 -6.08 -9.16
C SER A 49 13.14 -5.58 -8.11
N PHE A 50 12.01 -6.25 -7.94
CA PHE A 50 10.99 -5.84 -6.98
C PHE A 50 11.39 -6.16 -5.53
N PRO A 51 10.96 -5.33 -4.56
CA PRO A 51 11.33 -5.48 -3.16
C PRO A 51 10.48 -6.56 -2.46
N MET A 52 10.20 -7.66 -3.16
CA MET A 52 9.49 -8.80 -2.60
C MET A 52 9.73 -10.08 -3.41
N SER A 53 9.55 -11.22 -2.75
CA SER A 53 9.53 -12.53 -3.39
C SER A 53 8.37 -12.67 -4.39
N GLU A 54 8.56 -13.50 -5.42
CA GLU A 54 7.48 -13.86 -6.36
C GLU A 54 6.25 -14.43 -5.63
N GLY A 55 6.48 -15.21 -4.57
CA GLY A 55 5.42 -15.80 -3.76
C GLY A 55 4.59 -14.77 -3.00
N LEU A 56 5.20 -13.68 -2.51
CA LEU A 56 4.47 -12.57 -1.91
C LEU A 56 3.79 -11.71 -2.98
N TRP A 57 4.47 -11.45 -4.10
CA TRP A 57 3.90 -10.76 -5.25
C TRP A 57 2.60 -11.42 -5.74
N GLN A 58 2.58 -12.74 -5.89
CA GLN A 58 1.37 -13.45 -6.35
C GLN A 58 0.17 -13.21 -5.43
N LYS A 59 0.40 -13.14 -4.11
CA LYS A 59 -0.66 -12.88 -3.13
C LYS A 59 -1.20 -11.46 -3.25
N PHE A 60 -0.32 -10.49 -3.50
CA PHE A 60 -0.71 -9.12 -3.79
C PHE A 60 -1.47 -9.03 -5.12
N ALA A 61 -0.97 -9.68 -6.17
CA ALA A 61 -1.63 -9.72 -7.47
C ALA A 61 -3.05 -10.30 -7.35
N ASP A 62 -3.23 -11.42 -6.66
CA ASP A 62 -4.56 -12.01 -6.44
C ASP A 62 -5.52 -11.06 -5.70
N TRP A 63 -5.01 -10.38 -4.66
CA TRP A 63 -5.77 -9.40 -3.88
C TRP A 63 -6.17 -8.17 -4.71
N ALA A 64 -5.23 -7.62 -5.48
CA ALA A 64 -5.43 -6.45 -6.31
C ALA A 64 -6.31 -6.75 -7.54
N ILE A 65 -6.14 -7.91 -8.17
CA ILE A 65 -6.99 -8.36 -9.29
C ILE A 65 -8.43 -8.55 -8.82
N LYS A 66 -8.65 -9.05 -7.60
CA LYS A 66 -10.00 -9.15 -7.02
C LYS A 66 -10.66 -7.77 -6.93
N PHE A 67 -9.91 -6.75 -6.51
CA PHE A 67 -10.39 -5.36 -6.47
C PHE A 67 -10.65 -4.81 -7.88
N ASP A 68 -9.67 -4.88 -8.78
CA ASP A 68 -9.73 -4.35 -10.15
C ASP A 68 -10.93 -4.92 -10.94
N ARG A 69 -11.15 -6.24 -10.85
CA ARG A 69 -12.28 -6.92 -11.51
C ARG A 69 -13.65 -6.54 -10.96
N THR A 70 -13.72 -6.00 -9.76
CA THR A 70 -14.99 -5.61 -9.15
C THR A 70 -15.57 -4.39 -9.83
N SER A 71 -14.73 -3.52 -10.41
CA SER A 71 -15.16 -2.37 -11.21
C SER A 71 -16.26 -1.55 -10.50
N PHE A 72 -15.94 -1.04 -9.31
CA PHE A 72 -16.87 -0.33 -8.42
C PHE A 72 -17.52 0.92 -9.03
N HIS A 73 -17.00 1.41 -10.17
CA HIS A 73 -17.55 2.53 -10.93
C HIS A 73 -18.51 2.12 -12.05
N SER A 74 -18.80 0.83 -12.21
CA SER A 74 -19.83 0.37 -13.14
C SER A 74 -21.23 0.67 -12.59
N ASP A 75 -22.13 1.10 -13.48
CA ASP A 75 -23.49 1.54 -13.11
C ASP A 75 -24.32 0.45 -12.40
N ASP A 76 -23.92 -0.82 -12.53
CA ASP A 76 -24.61 -1.99 -11.98
C ASP A 76 -24.02 -2.52 -10.65
N PHE A 77 -22.94 -1.92 -10.12
CA PHE A 77 -22.28 -2.45 -8.93
C PHE A 77 -22.76 -1.79 -7.63
N ASP A 78 -23.44 -2.58 -6.78
CA ASP A 78 -23.75 -2.16 -5.41
C ASP A 78 -22.52 -2.31 -4.50
N THR A 79 -21.82 -1.19 -4.28
CA THR A 79 -20.64 -1.12 -3.41
C THR A 79 -20.91 -1.59 -1.97
N LYS A 80 -22.17 -1.64 -1.54
CA LYS A 80 -22.57 -2.12 -0.20
C LYS A 80 -22.44 -3.63 -0.02
N GLY A 81 -22.34 -4.39 -1.12
CA GLY A 81 -22.14 -5.83 -1.08
C GLY A 81 -20.69 -6.27 -0.88
N TRP A 82 -19.73 -5.33 -0.91
CA TRP A 82 -18.31 -5.66 -0.77
C TRP A 82 -17.89 -5.76 0.70
N ASP A 83 -17.20 -6.84 1.04
CA ASP A 83 -16.64 -7.05 2.38
C ASP A 83 -15.33 -6.27 2.54
N TRP A 84 -15.45 -4.95 2.73
CA TRP A 84 -14.33 -4.05 3.03
C TRP A 84 -13.52 -4.50 4.25
N PRO A 85 -14.14 -4.90 5.39
CA PRO A 85 -13.39 -5.38 6.54
C PRO A 85 -12.46 -6.55 6.21
N ALA A 86 -12.94 -7.59 5.51
CA ALA A 86 -12.11 -8.72 5.11
C ALA A 86 -11.03 -8.30 4.08
N PHE A 87 -11.38 -7.41 3.15
CA PHE A 87 -10.44 -6.89 2.16
C PHE A 87 -9.27 -6.13 2.80
N HIS A 88 -9.55 -5.23 3.76
CA HIS A 88 -8.52 -4.49 4.49
C HIS A 88 -7.72 -5.39 5.42
N ALA A 89 -8.35 -6.36 6.08
CA ALA A 89 -7.64 -7.31 6.93
C ALA A 89 -6.60 -8.10 6.14
N TYR A 90 -6.94 -8.56 4.93
CA TYR A 90 -5.98 -9.25 4.07
C TYR A 90 -4.91 -8.31 3.52
N GLY A 91 -5.28 -7.12 3.04
CA GLY A 91 -4.30 -6.12 2.58
C GLY A 91 -3.28 -5.73 3.66
N LEU A 92 -3.72 -5.55 4.91
CA LEU A 92 -2.83 -5.31 6.05
C LEU A 92 -1.93 -6.51 6.36
N GLN A 93 -2.42 -7.74 6.23
CA GLN A 93 -1.59 -8.93 6.41
C GLN A 93 -0.49 -9.01 5.34
N LEU A 94 -0.82 -8.74 4.07
CA LEU A 94 0.16 -8.68 2.99
C LEU A 94 1.20 -7.58 3.25
N THR A 95 0.76 -6.42 3.74
CA THR A 95 1.64 -5.30 4.11
C THR A 95 2.63 -5.70 5.22
N ARG A 96 2.20 -6.53 6.19
CA ARG A 96 3.10 -7.07 7.23
C ARG A 96 4.14 -8.01 6.65
N TRP A 97 3.75 -8.94 5.79
CA TRP A 97 4.71 -9.83 5.11
C TRP A 97 5.70 -9.04 4.25
N LEU A 98 5.24 -7.97 3.57
CA LEU A 98 6.16 -7.09 2.86
C LEU A 98 7.16 -6.43 3.81
N LYS A 99 6.69 -5.94 4.96
CA LYS A 99 7.58 -5.35 5.98
C LYS A 99 8.61 -6.35 6.50
N GLU A 100 8.23 -7.61 6.68
CA GLU A 100 9.14 -8.69 7.07
C GLU A 100 10.23 -8.95 6.01
N GLU A 101 9.89 -8.93 4.71
CA GLU A 101 10.85 -9.15 3.63
C GLU A 101 11.82 -7.97 3.43
N VAL A 102 11.33 -6.73 3.56
CA VAL A 102 12.13 -5.52 3.27
C VAL A 102 12.89 -4.95 4.46
N GLY A 103 12.47 -5.30 5.69
CA GLY A 103 13.11 -4.85 6.93
C GLY A 103 13.26 -3.33 7.00
N ASP A 104 14.43 -2.85 7.46
CA ASP A 104 14.73 -1.42 7.64
C ASP A 104 15.06 -0.67 6.35
N ALA A 105 15.18 -1.36 5.21
CA ALA A 105 15.47 -0.71 3.94
C ALA A 105 14.32 0.20 3.48
N TYR A 106 13.09 -0.09 3.92
CA TYR A 106 11.89 0.65 3.56
C TYR A 106 10.97 0.88 4.75
N ARG A 107 10.30 2.03 4.73
CA ARG A 107 9.05 2.22 5.48
C ARG A 107 7.91 1.63 4.66
N VAL A 108 6.98 0.95 5.31
CA VAL A 108 5.87 0.28 4.61
C VAL A 108 4.55 0.77 5.16
N VAL A 109 3.72 1.34 4.29
CA VAL A 109 2.44 1.97 4.63
C VAL A 109 1.32 1.27 3.89
N TYR A 110 0.28 0.85 4.61
CA TYR A 110 -0.99 0.50 4.02
C TYR A 110 -1.86 1.75 3.85
N MET A 111 -2.47 1.91 2.68
CA MET A 111 -3.42 3.00 2.41
C MET A 111 -4.73 2.44 1.84
N LYS A 112 -5.86 2.89 2.39
CA LYS A 112 -7.18 2.51 1.91
C LYS A 112 -7.44 3.09 0.49
N PRO A 113 -8.05 2.32 -0.42
CA PRO A 113 -8.48 2.82 -1.72
C PRO A 113 -9.64 3.81 -1.58
N CYS A 114 -9.80 4.72 -2.54
CA CYS A 114 -10.80 5.79 -2.46
C CYS A 114 -12.25 5.33 -2.64
N GLU A 115 -12.41 4.12 -3.15
CA GLU A 115 -13.66 3.40 -3.42
C GLU A 115 -14.31 2.90 -2.12
N ASP A 116 -13.55 2.73 -1.04
CA ASP A 116 -14.10 2.53 0.30
C ASP A 116 -14.82 3.83 0.73
N LEU A 117 -16.12 3.73 1.05
CA LEU A 117 -16.91 4.86 1.54
C LEU A 117 -16.34 5.42 2.86
N GLU A 118 -15.62 4.60 3.62
CA GLU A 118 -14.91 4.96 4.84
C GLU A 118 -13.40 5.12 4.61
N CYS A 119 -12.97 5.39 3.37
CA CYS A 119 -11.54 5.51 3.03
C CYS A 119 -10.81 6.57 3.84
N GLN A 120 -11.48 7.64 4.26
CA GLN A 120 -10.90 8.71 5.05
C GLN A 120 -10.68 8.34 6.53
N VAL A 121 -11.34 7.29 7.02
CA VAL A 121 -11.21 6.82 8.40
C VAL A 121 -10.02 5.88 8.50
N ASP A 122 -9.03 6.27 9.31
CA ASP A 122 -7.76 5.55 9.47
C ASP A 122 -7.09 5.18 8.15
N GLU A 123 -7.13 6.12 7.20
CA GLU A 123 -6.75 5.92 5.79
C GLU A 123 -5.37 5.29 5.62
N ARG A 124 -4.40 5.68 6.47
CA ARG A 124 -2.99 5.34 6.30
C ARG A 124 -2.41 4.75 7.58
N ARG A 125 -1.84 3.55 7.49
CA ARG A 125 -1.21 2.85 8.61
C ARG A 125 0.18 2.38 8.24
N GLU A 126 1.20 2.81 8.98
CA GLU A 126 2.56 2.30 8.84
C GLU A 126 2.74 1.01 9.63
N VAL A 127 3.42 0.03 9.03
CA VAL A 127 3.81 -1.22 9.69
C VAL A 127 5.28 -1.10 10.11
N HIS A 128 5.55 -1.26 11.40
CA HIS A 128 6.91 -1.36 11.93
C HIS A 128 7.42 -2.80 11.94
N ASN A 129 8.74 -2.99 12.12
CA ASN A 129 9.37 -4.33 12.12
C ASN A 129 8.86 -5.27 13.22
N ASP A 130 8.32 -4.72 14.31
CA ASP A 130 7.71 -5.48 15.40
C ASP A 130 6.23 -5.83 15.12
N GLY A 131 5.73 -5.52 13.91
CA GLY A 131 4.36 -5.73 13.49
C GLY A 131 3.36 -4.71 14.04
N THR A 132 3.82 -3.72 14.80
CA THR A 132 2.95 -2.64 15.29
C THR A 132 2.45 -1.78 14.14
N LEU A 133 1.21 -1.29 14.30
CA LEU A 133 0.57 -0.39 13.34
C LEU A 133 0.52 1.02 13.93
N VAL A 134 1.08 1.98 13.20
CA VAL A 134 1.03 3.40 13.54
C VAL A 134 0.11 4.13 12.57
N LEU A 135 -0.89 4.83 13.11
CA LEU A 135 -1.77 5.66 12.31
C LEU A 135 -1.02 6.89 11.79
N LEU A 136 -1.11 7.15 10.49
CA LEU A 136 -0.53 8.32 9.85
C LEU A 136 -1.61 9.33 9.49
N ALA A 137 -1.20 10.61 9.38
CA ALA A 137 -2.07 11.65 8.87
C ALA A 137 -2.50 11.36 7.42
N SER A 138 -3.77 11.62 7.13
CA SER A 138 -4.29 11.60 5.75
C SER A 138 -3.56 12.65 4.90
N PHE A 139 -3.41 12.37 3.61
CA PHE A 139 -2.95 13.38 2.66
C PHE A 139 -4.01 14.46 2.37
N ARG A 140 -5.28 14.21 2.73
CA ARG A 140 -6.44 15.01 2.31
C ARG A 140 -6.83 16.10 3.31
N HIS A 141 -5.99 16.40 4.32
CA HIS A 141 -6.15 17.55 5.19
C HIS A 141 -5.02 18.57 5.01
N PRO A 142 -5.34 19.89 5.00
CA PRO A 142 -4.39 20.98 4.76
C PRO A 142 -3.37 21.18 5.88
#